data_AF-A0A392M864-F1
#
_entry.id   AF-A0A392M864-F1
#
_cell.length_a   1.000
_cell.length_b   1.000
_cell.length_c   1.000
_cell.angle_alpha   90.00
_cell.angle_beta   90.00
_cell.angle_gamma   90.00
#
_symmetry.space_group_name_H-M   'P 1'
#
loop_
_entity.id
_entity.type
_entity.pdbx_description
1 polymer ?
#
loop_
_entity_poly.entity_id
_entity_poly.type
_entity_poly.pdbx_seq_one_letter_code
_entity_poly.pdbx_strand_id
1 'polypeptide(L)'
;KILPLSSVVKPLFNHVWDVLSNVPSFQSEYGIILRHLLAVRDYSFQMRKRVYCSLVMLYIEKVEASLNGKNISHFTSKEEVFRNILTLHSLLDYPPGDYPVNLREDIVKGFVKICSFIREEGKISRKLVECINTYLLNDGPNLGFQLLEIHNAMQEFLFQCWLTTHDRVLKDSLMVYARTQLNLIRGADDRQLLVEHLLDVIYKDLDQGSMSSTTMPRVDGNMDDKLGTLSSSQCGLVELAAVLFYRVVTRNSATDSWT
;
A
#
# COMPACT_ATOMS: atom_id res chain seq x y z
N LYS A 1 -7.61 24.50 20.02
CA LYS A 1 -8.47 24.99 18.91
C LYS A 1 -9.88 24.47 19.16
N ILE A 2 -10.92 25.31 19.04
CA ILE A 2 -12.31 24.85 19.12
C ILE A 2 -12.64 24.18 17.79
N LEU A 3 -13.09 22.93 17.84
CA LEU A 3 -13.51 22.18 16.66
C LEU A 3 -15.02 22.39 16.45
N PRO A 4 -15.43 23.08 15.37
CA PRO A 4 -16.80 23.56 15.21
C PRO A 4 -17.86 22.44 15.17
N LEU A 5 -17.48 21.24 14.74
CA LEU A 5 -18.40 20.11 14.58
C LEU A 5 -18.34 19.10 15.73
N SER A 6 -17.55 19.33 16.78
CA SER A 6 -17.31 18.29 17.79
C SER A 6 -18.58 17.78 18.49
N SER A 7 -19.62 18.61 18.64
CA SER A 7 -20.90 18.21 19.23
C SER A 7 -21.77 17.36 18.29
N VAL A 8 -21.55 17.47 16.97
CA VAL A 8 -22.40 16.87 15.93
C VAL A 8 -21.67 15.84 15.06
N VAL A 9 -20.37 15.65 15.25
CA VAL A 9 -19.57 14.78 14.38
C VAL A 9 -20.00 13.31 14.47
N LYS A 10 -20.39 12.86 15.66
CA LYS A 10 -20.92 11.50 15.88
C LYS A 10 -22.20 11.22 15.08
N PRO A 11 -23.28 12.02 15.22
CA PRO A 11 -24.47 11.84 14.39
C PRO A 11 -24.18 12.07 12.90
N LEU A 12 -23.25 12.98 12.57
CA LEU A 12 -22.86 13.22 11.17
C LEU A 12 -22.24 11.98 10.52
N PHE A 13 -21.33 11.25 11.18
CA PHE A 13 -20.81 10.00 10.63
C PHE A 13 -21.89 8.92 10.44
N ASN A 14 -22.87 8.82 11.35
CA ASN A 14 -23.99 7.90 11.18
C ASN A 14 -24.83 8.28 9.95
N HIS A 15 -25.11 9.57 9.78
CA HIS A 15 -25.84 10.09 8.62
C HIS A 15 -25.08 9.85 7.31
N VAL A 16 -23.77 10.10 7.30
CA VAL A 16 -22.91 9.83 6.15
C VAL A 16 -22.92 8.35 5.78
N TRP A 17 -22.83 7.46 6.77
CA TRP A 17 -22.98 6.02 6.54
C TRP A 17 -24.34 5.69 5.93
N ASP A 18 -25.44 6.17 6.51
CA ASP A 18 -26.79 5.89 6.03
C ASP A 18 -27.00 6.29 4.57
N VAL A 19 -26.54 7.50 4.19
CA VAL A 19 -26.62 7.97 2.80
C VAL A 19 -25.74 7.15 1.87
N LEU A 20 -24.50 6.84 2.27
CA LEU A 20 -23.57 6.07 1.44
C LEU A 20 -24.04 4.63 1.19
N SER A 21 -24.73 4.04 2.16
CA SER A 21 -25.29 2.68 2.07
C SER A 21 -26.58 2.62 1.26
N ASN A 22 -27.46 3.61 1.42
CA ASN A 22 -28.84 3.50 0.96
C ASN A 22 -29.21 4.39 -0.24
N VAL A 23 -28.41 5.43 -0.55
CA VAL A 23 -28.79 6.46 -1.53
C VAL A 23 -27.74 6.59 -2.64
N PRO A 24 -27.87 5.84 -3.76
CA PRO A 24 -26.90 5.85 -4.87
C PRO A 24 -26.60 7.25 -5.42
N SER A 25 -27.62 8.10 -5.54
CA SER A 25 -27.52 9.42 -6.17
C SER A 25 -26.61 10.43 -5.46
N PHE A 26 -26.25 10.19 -4.19
CA PHE A 26 -25.41 11.10 -3.40
C PHE A 26 -24.07 10.47 -2.98
N GLN A 27 -23.74 9.29 -3.50
CA GLN A 27 -22.57 8.54 -3.02
C GLN A 27 -21.25 9.26 -3.30
N SER A 28 -21.14 9.96 -4.44
CA SER A 28 -19.95 10.74 -4.81
C SER A 28 -19.70 11.90 -3.85
N GLU A 29 -20.73 12.68 -3.58
CA GLU A 29 -20.72 13.90 -2.76
C GLU A 29 -20.45 13.53 -1.30
N TYR A 30 -21.15 12.51 -0.79
CA TYR A 30 -20.95 12.05 0.58
C TYR A 30 -19.60 11.35 0.78
N GLY A 31 -19.04 10.73 -0.27
CA GLY A 31 -17.66 10.23 -0.23
C GLY A 31 -16.65 11.37 -0.07
N ILE A 32 -16.88 12.52 -0.72
CA ILE A 32 -16.07 13.73 -0.54
C ILE A 32 -16.21 14.27 0.88
N ILE A 33 -17.44 14.38 1.40
CA ILE A 33 -17.71 14.85 2.78
C ILE A 33 -16.99 13.94 3.78
N LEU A 34 -17.10 12.62 3.63
CA LEU A 34 -16.43 11.66 4.50
C LEU A 34 -14.92 11.89 4.57
N ARG A 35 -14.24 12.06 3.42
CA ARG A 35 -12.80 12.32 3.40
C ARG A 35 -12.43 13.62 4.12
N HIS A 36 -13.23 14.68 3.97
CA HIS A 36 -13.00 15.93 4.69
C HIS A 36 -13.18 15.79 6.21
N LEU A 37 -14.15 14.99 6.64
CA LEU A 37 -14.34 14.69 8.07
C LEU A 37 -13.16 13.88 8.63
N LEU A 38 -12.69 12.87 7.88
CA LEU A 38 -11.55 12.03 8.27
C LEU A 38 -10.22 12.80 8.35
N ALA A 39 -10.01 13.78 7.46
CA ALA A 39 -8.81 14.61 7.45
C ALA A 39 -8.59 15.41 8.75
N VAL A 40 -9.64 15.58 9.57
CA VAL A 40 -9.53 16.12 10.91
C VAL A 40 -9.44 14.96 11.91
N ARG A 41 -8.23 14.70 12.40
CA ARG A 41 -7.94 13.55 13.29
C ARG A 41 -8.83 13.47 14.54
N ASP A 42 -9.18 14.62 15.13
CA ASP A 42 -10.07 14.66 16.30
C ASP A 42 -11.51 14.23 15.99
N TYR A 43 -11.94 14.35 14.74
CA TYR A 43 -13.23 13.87 14.27
C TYR A 43 -13.19 12.36 14.04
N SER A 44 -12.14 11.83 13.41
CA SER A 44 -12.03 10.39 13.16
C SER A 44 -12.10 9.58 14.45
N PHE A 45 -11.44 10.02 15.54
CA PHE A 45 -11.52 9.37 16.85
C PHE A 45 -12.92 9.33 17.47
N GLN A 46 -13.82 10.22 17.06
CA GLN A 46 -15.19 10.24 17.55
C GLN A 46 -16.10 9.28 16.79
N MET A 47 -15.65 8.72 15.65
CA MET A 47 -16.43 7.78 14.87
C MET A 47 -16.68 6.49 15.64
N ARG A 48 -17.93 6.02 15.61
CA ARG A 48 -18.28 4.74 16.24
C ARG A 48 -17.61 3.60 15.49
N LYS A 49 -17.02 2.65 16.22
CA LYS A 49 -16.37 1.46 15.68
C LYS A 49 -17.22 0.71 14.65
N ARG A 50 -18.52 0.52 14.92
CA ARG A 50 -19.45 -0.12 13.98
C ARG A 50 -19.54 0.63 12.65
N VAL A 51 -19.70 1.96 12.69
CA VAL A 51 -19.79 2.81 11.48
C VAL A 51 -18.50 2.72 10.69
N TYR A 52 -17.36 2.78 11.38
CA TYR A 52 -16.04 2.63 10.75
C TYR A 52 -15.90 1.29 10.02
N CYS A 53 -16.18 0.17 10.72
CA CYS A 53 -16.11 -1.16 10.13
C CYS A 53 -16.99 -1.25 8.88
N SER A 54 -18.23 -0.76 8.98
CA SER A 54 -19.17 -0.77 7.87
C SER A 54 -18.71 0.09 6.69
N LEU A 55 -18.14 1.27 6.93
CA LEU A 55 -17.59 2.14 5.88
C LEU A 55 -16.38 1.50 5.18
N VAL A 56 -15.46 0.89 5.92
CA VAL A 56 -14.31 0.19 5.34
C VAL A 56 -14.78 -0.93 4.42
N MET A 57 -15.69 -1.78 4.88
CA MET A 57 -16.23 -2.89 4.09
C MET A 57 -16.96 -2.40 2.84
N LEU A 58 -17.79 -1.37 2.96
CA LEU A 58 -18.49 -0.77 1.82
C LEU A 58 -17.51 -0.31 0.74
N TYR A 59 -16.41 0.36 1.11
CA TYR A 59 -15.46 0.84 0.12
C TYR A 59 -14.56 -0.27 -0.45
N ILE A 60 -14.25 -1.32 0.30
CA ILE A 60 -13.62 -2.53 -0.24
C ILE A 60 -14.51 -3.16 -1.30
N GLU A 61 -15.79 -3.39 -0.99
CA GLU A 61 -16.76 -3.98 -1.92
C GLU A 61 -16.94 -3.12 -3.17
N LYS A 62 -17.02 -1.79 -3.02
CA LYS A 62 -17.11 -0.87 -4.16
C LYS A 62 -15.87 -0.95 -5.05
N VAL A 63 -14.67 -1.01 -4.48
CA VAL A 63 -13.43 -1.13 -5.26
C VAL A 63 -13.36 -2.48 -5.95
N GLU A 64 -13.67 -3.57 -5.26
CA GLU A 64 -13.76 -4.93 -5.81
C GLU A 64 -14.72 -4.98 -7.00
N ALA A 65 -15.96 -4.52 -6.82
CA ALA A 65 -16.99 -4.52 -7.85
C ALA A 65 -16.61 -3.65 -9.07
N SER A 66 -15.98 -2.49 -8.82
CA SER A 66 -15.54 -1.57 -9.87
C SER A 66 -14.42 -2.16 -10.74
N LEU A 67 -13.54 -2.98 -10.16
CA LEU A 67 -12.42 -3.59 -10.87
C LEU A 67 -12.80 -4.91 -11.55
N ASN A 68 -13.77 -5.66 -11.00
CA ASN A 68 -14.19 -6.96 -11.52
C ASN A 68 -14.86 -6.90 -12.91
N GLY A 69 -15.27 -5.72 -13.40
CA GLY A 69 -15.78 -5.50 -14.77
C GLY A 69 -17.10 -6.22 -15.12
N LYS A 70 -17.49 -7.26 -14.37
CA LYS A 70 -18.65 -8.14 -14.61
C LYS A 70 -19.98 -7.57 -14.13
N ASN A 71 -19.96 -6.49 -13.34
CA ASN A 71 -21.16 -5.84 -12.79
C ASN A 71 -21.27 -4.36 -13.18
N ILE A 72 -20.74 -3.99 -14.35
CA ILE A 72 -20.82 -2.61 -14.80
C ILE A 72 -21.95 -2.50 -15.81
N SER A 73 -23.09 -2.00 -15.36
CA SER A 73 -23.95 -1.20 -16.20
C SER A 73 -23.12 -0.03 -16.76
N HIS A 74 -22.39 -0.24 -17.86
CA HIS A 74 -21.70 0.70 -18.77
C HIS A 74 -21.21 2.12 -18.30
N PHE A 75 -21.10 2.44 -17.01
CA PHE A 75 -21.02 3.83 -16.52
C PHE A 75 -20.04 4.09 -15.37
N THR A 76 -19.40 3.08 -14.76
CA THR A 76 -18.40 3.36 -13.70
C THR A 76 -17.11 3.87 -14.34
N SER A 77 -16.94 5.19 -14.33
CA SER A 77 -15.74 5.84 -14.86
C SER A 77 -14.49 5.45 -14.08
N LYS A 78 -13.32 5.40 -14.74
CA LYS A 78 -12.02 5.20 -14.06
C LYS A 78 -11.80 6.20 -12.90
N GLU A 79 -12.39 7.39 -13.01
CA GLU A 79 -12.35 8.39 -11.94
C GLU A 79 -13.16 8.00 -10.70
N GLU A 80 -14.30 7.35 -10.88
CA GLU A 80 -15.12 6.89 -9.76
C GLU A 80 -14.42 5.78 -9.00
N VAL A 81 -13.80 4.83 -9.72
CA VAL A 81 -12.95 3.79 -9.11
C VAL A 81 -11.85 4.44 -8.28
N PHE A 82 -11.16 5.44 -8.86
CA PHE A 82 -10.13 6.18 -8.16
C PHE A 82 -10.66 6.92 -6.92
N ARG A 83 -11.85 7.55 -6.99
CA ARG A 83 -12.50 8.20 -5.85
C ARG A 83 -12.87 7.21 -4.74
N ASN A 84 -13.28 6.00 -5.08
CA ASN A 84 -13.56 4.94 -4.11
C ASN A 84 -12.27 4.50 -3.39
N ILE A 85 -11.18 4.30 -4.14
CA ILE A 85 -9.87 3.95 -3.58
C ILE A 85 -9.35 5.08 -2.67
N LEU A 86 -9.49 6.34 -3.07
CA LEU A 86 -9.12 7.48 -2.23
C LEU A 86 -9.86 7.50 -0.89
N THR A 87 -11.15 7.16 -0.89
CA THR A 87 -11.94 7.11 0.34
C THR A 87 -11.52 5.93 1.21
N LEU A 88 -11.31 4.76 0.62
CA LEU A 88 -10.79 3.58 1.34
C LEU A 88 -9.45 3.90 2.00
N HIS A 89 -8.51 4.49 1.24
CA HIS A 89 -7.23 4.94 1.77
C HIS A 89 -7.40 5.90 2.94
N SER A 90 -8.30 6.89 2.85
CA SER A 90 -8.55 7.84 3.94
C SER A 90 -9.11 7.16 5.20
N LEU A 91 -9.96 6.14 5.04
CA LEU A 91 -10.47 5.37 6.18
C LEU A 91 -9.37 4.54 6.85
N LEU A 92 -8.42 4.03 6.07
CA LEU A 92 -7.31 3.26 6.59
C LEU A 92 -6.23 4.15 7.22
N ASP A 93 -6.04 5.36 6.71
CA ASP A 93 -5.07 6.35 7.22
C ASP A 93 -5.53 6.97 8.55
N TYR A 94 -6.85 7.12 8.75
CA TYR A 94 -7.44 7.72 9.95
C TYR A 94 -8.43 6.79 10.67
N PRO A 95 -7.99 5.63 11.19
CA PRO A 95 -8.86 4.76 11.96
C PRO A 95 -9.24 5.42 13.32
N PRO A 96 -10.45 5.18 13.85
CA PRO A 96 -10.87 5.69 15.17
C PRO A 96 -10.15 5.01 16.35
N GLY A 97 -9.40 3.93 16.09
CA GLY A 97 -8.71 3.10 17.06
C GLY A 97 -8.31 1.77 16.41
N ASP A 98 -7.98 0.77 17.23
CA ASP A 98 -7.51 -0.53 16.73
C ASP A 98 -8.58 -1.28 15.90
N TYR A 99 -8.10 -1.96 14.86
CA TYR A 99 -8.91 -2.84 14.02
C TYR A 99 -9.39 -4.05 14.84
N PRO A 100 -10.71 -4.31 14.90
CA PRO A 100 -11.19 -5.56 15.49
C PRO A 100 -10.79 -6.76 14.62
N VAL A 101 -10.56 -7.91 15.25
CA VAL A 101 -10.02 -9.12 14.61
C VAL A 101 -10.85 -9.57 13.39
N ASN A 102 -12.18 -9.55 13.49
CA ASN A 102 -13.06 -9.89 12.39
C ASN A 102 -12.89 -8.94 11.19
N LEU A 103 -12.78 -7.63 11.45
CA LEU A 103 -12.55 -6.66 10.38
C LEU A 103 -11.20 -6.88 9.69
N ARG A 104 -10.16 -7.29 10.43
CA ARG A 104 -8.83 -7.54 9.83
C ARG A 104 -8.89 -8.63 8.76
N GLU A 105 -9.54 -9.74 9.08
CA GLU A 105 -9.70 -10.86 8.17
C GLU A 105 -10.49 -10.45 6.92
N ASP A 106 -11.57 -9.67 7.11
CA ASP A 106 -12.39 -9.19 6.01
C ASP A 106 -11.63 -8.18 5.11
N ILE A 107 -10.82 -7.30 5.70
CA ILE A 107 -9.95 -6.38 4.95
C ILE A 107 -8.93 -7.16 4.12
N VAL A 108 -8.27 -8.16 4.72
CA VAL A 108 -7.29 -9.01 4.03
C VAL A 108 -7.94 -9.71 2.83
N LYS A 109 -9.10 -10.37 3.03
CA LYS A 109 -9.85 -11.01 1.94
C LYS A 109 -10.21 -10.02 0.84
N GLY A 110 -10.65 -8.82 1.22
CA GLY A 110 -10.92 -7.72 0.30
C GLY A 110 -9.71 -7.34 -0.55
N PHE A 111 -8.55 -7.13 0.09
CA PHE A 111 -7.33 -6.80 -0.62
C PHE A 111 -6.85 -7.91 -1.54
N VAL A 112 -6.85 -9.17 -1.08
CA VAL A 112 -6.47 -10.33 -1.92
C VAL A 112 -7.28 -10.37 -3.21
N LYS A 113 -8.59 -10.17 -3.12
CA LYS A 113 -9.46 -10.10 -4.29
C LYS A 113 -9.17 -8.88 -5.16
N ILE A 114 -9.03 -7.69 -4.58
CA ILE A 114 -8.71 -6.47 -5.31
C ILE A 114 -7.40 -6.63 -6.10
N CYS A 115 -6.36 -7.19 -5.46
CA CYS A 115 -5.06 -7.47 -6.08
C CYS A 115 -5.17 -8.39 -7.29
N SER A 116 -6.09 -9.37 -7.26
CA SER A 116 -6.31 -10.29 -8.39
C SER A 116 -6.76 -9.58 -9.69
N PHE A 117 -7.30 -8.36 -9.59
CA PHE A 117 -7.72 -7.53 -10.71
C PHE A 117 -6.68 -6.50 -11.17
N ILE A 118 -5.58 -6.33 -10.43
CA ILE A 118 -4.52 -5.39 -10.80
C ILE A 118 -3.66 -6.05 -11.90
N ARG A 119 -3.66 -5.46 -13.09
CA ARG A 119 -2.89 -5.93 -14.26
C ARG A 119 -1.97 -4.87 -14.84
N GLU A 120 -2.41 -3.61 -14.80
CA GLU A 120 -1.75 -2.49 -15.47
C GLU A 120 -1.21 -1.47 -14.47
N GLU A 121 -0.05 -0.92 -14.78
CA GLU A 121 0.47 0.26 -14.07
C GLU A 121 -0.36 1.51 -14.38
N GLY A 122 -0.47 2.40 -13.40
CA GLY A 122 -1.17 3.66 -13.57
C GLY A 122 -1.70 4.23 -12.26
N LYS A 123 -2.51 5.27 -12.39
CA LYS A 123 -3.03 6.04 -11.25
C LYS A 123 -3.84 5.20 -10.25
N ILE A 124 -4.60 4.22 -10.73
CA ILE A 124 -5.42 3.32 -9.90
C ILE A 124 -4.52 2.36 -9.11
N SER A 125 -3.63 1.63 -9.79
CA SER A 125 -2.75 0.65 -9.14
C SER A 125 -1.79 1.34 -8.18
N ARG A 126 -1.22 2.50 -8.53
CA ARG A 126 -0.41 3.32 -7.62
C ARG A 126 -1.13 3.62 -6.30
N LYS A 127 -2.37 4.11 -6.37
CA LYS A 127 -3.14 4.45 -5.15
C LYS A 127 -3.56 3.21 -4.37
N LEU A 128 -3.78 2.07 -5.04
CA LEU A 128 -4.02 0.79 -4.37
C LEU A 128 -2.80 0.32 -3.58
N VAL A 129 -1.59 0.41 -4.14
CA VAL A 129 -0.36 0.07 -3.42
C VAL A 129 -0.18 0.96 -2.18
N GLU A 130 -0.41 2.27 -2.31
CA GLU A 130 -0.40 3.20 -1.16
C GLU A 130 -1.44 2.79 -0.08
N CYS A 131 -2.62 2.35 -0.51
CA CYS A 131 -3.70 1.91 0.37
C CYS A 131 -3.32 0.66 1.16
N ILE A 132 -2.69 -0.31 0.50
CA ILE A 132 -2.18 -1.54 1.14
C ILE A 132 -1.06 -1.18 2.12
N ASN A 133 -0.10 -0.34 1.71
CA ASN A 133 0.99 0.12 2.58
C ASN A 133 0.46 0.77 3.86
N THR A 134 -0.55 1.64 3.74
CA THR A 134 -1.18 2.30 4.89
C THR A 134 -1.76 1.28 5.87
N TYR A 135 -2.47 0.26 5.38
CA TYR A 135 -3.00 -0.80 6.23
C TYR A 135 -1.90 -1.62 6.91
N LEU A 136 -0.86 -2.02 6.15
CA LEU A 136 0.26 -2.78 6.69
C LEU A 136 1.06 -1.99 7.73
N LEU A 137 1.21 -0.68 7.55
CA LEU A 137 1.87 0.19 8.53
C LEU A 137 1.03 0.35 9.81
N ASN A 138 -0.29 0.45 9.68
CA ASN A 138 -1.17 0.68 10.81
C ASN A 138 -1.44 -0.58 11.64
N ASP A 139 -1.52 -1.75 11.02
CA ASP A 139 -1.97 -2.98 11.71
C ASP A 139 -1.20 -4.25 11.33
N GLY A 140 -0.16 -4.12 10.49
CA GLY A 140 0.64 -5.24 10.00
C GLY A 140 1.15 -6.22 11.06
N PRO A 141 1.66 -5.78 12.23
CA PRO A 141 2.12 -6.69 13.27
C PRO A 141 1.02 -7.62 13.82
N ASN A 142 -0.25 -7.26 13.66
CA ASN A 142 -1.40 -8.00 14.16
C ASN A 142 -1.97 -9.02 13.15
N LEU A 143 -1.43 -9.07 11.92
CA LEU A 143 -1.97 -9.89 10.82
C LEU A 143 -1.43 -11.33 10.80
N GLY A 144 -0.25 -11.58 11.38
CA GLY A 144 0.35 -12.92 11.39
C GLY A 144 0.50 -13.49 9.97
N PHE A 145 -0.04 -14.68 9.71
CA PHE A 145 0.04 -15.35 8.41
C PHE A 145 -0.75 -14.62 7.29
N GLN A 146 -1.74 -13.79 7.64
CA GLN A 146 -2.53 -13.03 6.67
C GLN A 146 -1.69 -12.02 5.86
N LEU A 147 -0.50 -11.64 6.37
CA LEU A 147 0.48 -10.87 5.61
C LEU A 147 0.88 -11.56 4.31
N LEU A 148 1.07 -12.89 4.38
CA LEU A 148 1.49 -13.70 3.24
C LEU A 148 0.38 -13.83 2.21
N GLU A 149 -0.89 -13.85 2.61
CA GLU A 149 -2.02 -13.84 1.68
C GLU A 149 -2.01 -12.58 0.82
N ILE A 150 -1.81 -11.40 1.43
CA ILE A 150 -1.67 -10.13 0.70
C ILE A 150 -0.44 -10.19 -0.21
N HIS A 151 0.69 -10.72 0.28
CA HIS A 151 1.90 -10.84 -0.52
C HIS A 151 1.72 -11.72 -1.75
N ASN A 152 1.17 -12.92 -1.57
CA ASN A 152 0.94 -13.86 -2.65
C ASN A 152 0.00 -13.30 -3.73
N ALA A 153 -0.97 -12.46 -3.35
CA ALA A 153 -1.86 -11.78 -4.30
C ALA A 153 -1.18 -10.62 -5.03
N MET A 154 -0.20 -9.95 -4.40
CA MET A 154 0.51 -8.80 -4.97
C MET A 154 1.77 -9.16 -5.76
N GLN A 155 2.38 -10.32 -5.50
CA GLN A 155 3.72 -10.66 -5.98
C GLN A 155 3.84 -10.58 -7.52
N GLU A 156 2.84 -11.07 -8.25
CA GLU A 156 2.85 -11.07 -9.72
C GLU A 156 2.91 -9.63 -10.26
N PHE A 157 2.04 -8.76 -9.75
CA PHE A 157 2.03 -7.34 -10.11
C PHE A 157 3.34 -6.64 -9.70
N LEU A 158 3.85 -6.93 -8.50
CA LEU A 158 5.10 -6.35 -8.00
C LEU A 158 6.27 -6.69 -8.93
N PHE A 159 6.45 -7.97 -9.28
CA PHE A 159 7.56 -8.39 -10.14
C PHE A 159 7.42 -7.88 -11.56
N GLN A 160 6.19 -7.88 -12.10
CA GLN A 160 5.93 -7.33 -13.42
C GLN A 160 6.33 -5.85 -13.47
N CYS A 161 5.93 -5.04 -12.49
CA CYS A 161 6.20 -3.60 -12.49
C CYS A 161 7.63 -3.24 -12.08
N TRP A 162 8.32 -4.04 -11.25
CA TRP A 162 9.56 -3.61 -10.60
C TRP A 162 10.65 -3.10 -11.57
N LEU A 163 10.88 -3.84 -12.65
CA LEU A 163 11.91 -3.53 -13.66
C LEU A 163 11.34 -2.82 -14.90
N THR A 164 10.03 -2.88 -15.11
CA THR A 164 9.40 -2.37 -16.34
C THR A 164 8.71 -1.02 -16.15
N THR A 165 8.44 -0.62 -14.91
CA THR A 165 7.71 0.62 -14.64
C THR A 165 8.59 1.84 -14.86
N HIS A 166 8.03 2.82 -15.56
CA HIS A 166 8.61 4.15 -15.71
C HIS A 166 8.03 5.14 -14.69
N ASP A 167 7.01 4.71 -13.94
CA ASP A 167 6.36 5.50 -12.90
C ASP A 167 7.15 5.43 -11.60
N ARG A 168 7.99 6.45 -11.36
CA ARG A 168 8.83 6.54 -10.17
C ARG A 168 8.02 6.50 -8.86
N VAL A 169 6.81 7.06 -8.84
CA VAL A 169 5.98 7.10 -7.63
C VAL A 169 5.42 5.72 -7.31
N LEU A 170 5.03 4.95 -8.34
CA LEU A 170 4.66 3.56 -8.18
C LEU A 170 5.87 2.73 -7.71
N LYS A 171 7.04 2.92 -8.31
CA LYS A 171 8.28 2.23 -7.90
C LYS A 171 8.63 2.49 -6.43
N ASP A 172 8.59 3.74 -5.99
CA ASP A 172 8.81 4.11 -4.59
C ASP A 172 7.77 3.45 -3.65
N SER A 173 6.50 3.41 -4.06
CA SER A 173 5.43 2.76 -3.29
C SER A 173 5.64 1.24 -3.18
N LEU A 174 6.12 0.59 -4.23
CA LEU A 174 6.48 -0.83 -4.23
C LEU A 174 7.71 -1.11 -3.36
N MET A 175 8.69 -0.20 -3.31
CA MET A 175 9.83 -0.29 -2.39
C MET A 175 9.39 -0.21 -0.93
N VAL A 176 8.50 0.73 -0.59
CA VAL A 176 7.91 0.84 0.75
C VAL A 176 7.16 -0.44 1.11
N TYR A 177 6.40 -0.99 0.16
CA TYR A 177 5.69 -2.25 0.34
C TYR A 177 6.64 -3.41 0.64
N ALA A 178 7.67 -3.62 -0.19
CA ALA A 178 8.65 -4.69 -0.03
C ALA A 178 9.38 -4.60 1.32
N ARG A 179 9.81 -3.38 1.70
CA ARG A 179 10.45 -3.12 3.01
C ARG A 179 9.51 -3.45 4.17
N THR A 180 8.25 -3.04 4.06
CA THR A 180 7.24 -3.26 5.11
C THR A 180 6.97 -4.76 5.27
N GLN A 181 6.76 -5.49 4.17
CA GLN A 181 6.58 -6.94 4.18
C GLN A 181 7.77 -7.66 4.83
N LEU A 182 9.00 -7.32 4.45
CA LEU A 182 10.19 -7.89 5.05
C LEU A 182 10.21 -7.66 6.57
N ASN A 183 9.90 -6.47 7.04
CA ASN A 183 9.92 -6.13 8.46
C ASN A 183 8.84 -6.84 9.28
N LEU A 184 7.71 -7.18 8.65
CA LEU A 184 6.56 -7.76 9.35
C LEU A 184 6.57 -9.30 9.39
N ILE A 185 7.07 -9.99 8.35
CA ILE A 185 7.06 -11.47 8.31
C ILE A 185 8.05 -12.05 9.34
N ARG A 186 7.51 -12.90 10.23
CA ARG A 186 8.25 -13.51 11.37
C ARG A 186 8.53 -15.00 11.27
N GLY A 187 7.75 -15.77 10.50
CA GLY A 187 7.98 -17.20 10.30
C GLY A 187 9.22 -17.47 9.46
N ALA A 188 10.04 -18.47 9.83
CA ALA A 188 11.32 -18.73 9.18
C ALA A 188 11.16 -19.11 7.69
N ASP A 189 10.23 -20.02 7.38
CA ASP A 189 10.02 -20.53 6.01
C ASP A 189 9.35 -19.48 5.11
N ASP A 190 8.28 -18.83 5.59
CA ASP A 190 7.59 -17.77 4.84
C ASP A 190 8.50 -16.56 4.59
N ARG A 191 9.37 -16.25 5.55
CA ARG A 191 10.37 -15.20 5.43
C ARG A 191 11.42 -15.55 4.40
N GLN A 192 11.81 -16.82 4.30
CA GLN A 192 12.80 -17.27 3.32
C GLN A 192 12.25 -17.11 1.89
N LEU A 193 11.02 -17.56 1.64
CA LEU A 193 10.35 -17.39 0.35
C LEU A 193 10.30 -15.92 -0.07
N LEU A 194 9.87 -15.01 0.82
CA LEU A 194 9.84 -13.57 0.55
C LEU A 194 11.23 -13.00 0.22
N VAL A 195 12.26 -13.41 0.95
CA VAL A 195 13.63 -12.94 0.73
C VAL A 195 14.14 -13.41 -0.63
N GLU A 196 13.95 -14.68 -0.98
CA GLU A 196 14.36 -15.24 -2.28
C GLU A 196 13.65 -14.54 -3.44
N HIS A 197 12.33 -14.36 -3.31
CA HIS A 197 11.48 -13.64 -4.25
C HIS A 197 11.95 -12.20 -4.53
N LEU A 198 12.29 -11.44 -3.49
CA LEU A 198 12.74 -10.06 -3.64
C LEU A 198 14.20 -9.94 -4.09
N LEU A 199 15.05 -10.90 -3.73
CA LEU A 199 16.49 -10.86 -4.00
C LEU A 199 16.80 -10.95 -5.49
N ASP A 200 16.15 -11.86 -6.23
CA ASP A 200 16.34 -11.98 -7.69
C ASP A 200 16.01 -10.66 -8.42
N VAL A 201 14.92 -10.02 -8.00
CA VAL A 201 14.42 -8.80 -8.64
C VAL A 201 15.28 -7.58 -8.31
N ILE A 202 15.75 -7.47 -7.07
CA ILE A 202 16.60 -6.35 -6.64
C ILE A 202 18.03 -6.50 -7.19
N TYR A 203 18.54 -7.72 -7.32
CA TYR A 203 19.82 -7.98 -7.97
C TYR A 203 19.79 -7.48 -9.42
N LYS A 204 18.74 -7.83 -10.18
CA LYS A 204 18.54 -7.35 -11.55
C LYS A 204 18.41 -5.83 -11.66
N ASP A 205 17.75 -5.17 -10.71
CA ASP A 205 17.58 -3.71 -10.70
C ASP A 205 18.90 -2.99 -10.39
N LEU A 206 19.71 -3.52 -9.46
CA LEU A 206 21.04 -3.01 -9.14
C LEU A 206 22.00 -3.14 -10.33
N ASP A 207 21.99 -4.28 -11.01
CA ASP A 207 22.81 -4.51 -12.21
C ASP A 207 22.45 -3.54 -13.34
N GLN A 208 21.15 -3.33 -13.60
CA GLN A 208 20.70 -2.34 -14.59
C GLN A 208 21.06 -0.90 -14.22
N GLY A 209 20.97 -0.55 -12.94
CA GLY A 209 21.38 0.76 -12.42
C GLY A 209 22.86 1.04 -12.61
N SER A 210 23.72 0.02 -12.46
CA SER A 210 25.17 0.14 -12.68
C SER A 210 25.54 0.34 -14.16
N MET A 211 24.79 -0.30 -15.07
CA MET A 211 25.00 -0.17 -16.51
C MET A 211 24.55 1.21 -17.05
N SER A 212 23.46 1.77 -16.51
CA SER A 212 22.92 3.07 -16.92
C SER A 212 23.71 4.28 -16.39
N SER A 213 24.54 4.10 -15.36
CA SER A 213 25.53 5.11 -14.94
C SER A 213 26.79 5.21 -15.83
N THR A 214 26.95 4.33 -16.84
CA THR A 214 28.17 4.27 -17.67
C THR A 214 28.13 5.19 -18.91
N THR A 215 27.04 5.94 -19.13
CA THR A 215 26.96 6.97 -20.19
C THR A 215 27.11 8.37 -19.62
N MET A 216 28.21 8.63 -18.90
CA MET A 216 28.76 9.98 -18.79
C MET A 216 29.77 10.18 -19.93
N PRO A 217 29.60 11.19 -20.81
CA PRO A 217 30.63 11.51 -21.80
C PRO A 217 31.88 11.96 -21.05
N ARG A 218 32.96 11.17 -21.13
CA ARG A 218 34.30 11.61 -20.74
C ARG A 218 34.71 12.81 -21.58
N VAL A 219 34.80 14.02 -21.00
CA VAL A 219 35.77 15.09 -21.32
C VAL A 219 35.84 16.02 -20.09
N ASP A 220 36.81 15.78 -19.20
CA ASP A 220 38.03 16.60 -18.92
C ASP A 220 37.80 17.97 -18.26
N GLY A 221 38.24 18.09 -17.00
CA GLY A 221 38.49 19.39 -16.37
C GLY A 221 38.20 19.48 -14.86
N ASN A 222 39.27 19.31 -14.09
CA ASN A 222 39.50 19.84 -12.74
C ASN A 222 38.87 19.13 -11.52
N MET A 223 39.76 18.94 -10.53
CA MET A 223 39.57 18.28 -9.24
C MET A 223 38.40 18.88 -8.43
N ASP A 224 37.38 18.06 -8.16
CA ASP A 224 36.65 18.06 -6.88
C ASP A 224 35.87 16.73 -6.77
N ASP A 225 36.36 15.81 -5.92
CA ASP A 225 35.73 14.52 -5.64
C ASP A 225 34.40 14.72 -4.92
N LYS A 226 33.34 15.05 -5.66
CA LYS A 226 31.97 14.87 -5.19
C LYS A 226 31.52 13.49 -5.61
N LEU A 227 31.71 12.52 -4.70
CA LEU A 227 31.00 11.24 -4.72
C LEU A 227 29.54 11.53 -5.09
N GLY A 228 29.10 11.06 -6.26
CA GLY A 228 27.82 11.45 -6.85
C GLY A 228 26.68 11.25 -5.86
N THR A 229 25.91 12.31 -5.60
CA THR A 229 24.74 12.24 -4.72
C THR A 229 23.71 11.29 -5.34
N LEU A 230 23.42 10.19 -4.65
CA LEU A 230 22.36 9.26 -5.07
C LEU A 230 21.01 10.00 -5.12
N SER A 231 20.22 9.73 -6.16
CA SER A 231 18.81 10.16 -6.17
C SER A 231 18.03 9.45 -5.05
N SER A 232 16.91 10.03 -4.61
CA SER A 232 16.07 9.46 -3.53
C SER A 232 15.63 8.02 -3.81
N SER A 233 15.33 7.69 -5.07
CA SER A 233 14.94 6.33 -5.49
C SER A 233 16.11 5.34 -5.48
N GLN A 234 17.33 5.79 -5.81
CA GLN A 234 18.54 4.97 -5.68
C GLN A 234 18.89 4.73 -4.21
N CYS A 235 18.70 5.73 -3.35
CA CYS A 235 18.85 5.57 -1.90
C CYS A 235 17.86 4.52 -1.35
N GLY A 236 16.59 4.58 -1.76
CA GLY A 236 15.57 3.60 -1.38
C GLY A 236 15.90 2.18 -1.82
N LEU A 237 16.40 1.99 -3.05
CA LEU A 237 16.84 0.69 -3.55
C LEU A 237 18.02 0.13 -2.73
N VAL A 238 19.03 0.96 -2.45
CA VAL A 238 20.22 0.56 -1.69
C VAL A 238 19.85 0.21 -0.25
N GLU A 239 18.98 0.97 0.40
CA GLU A 239 18.46 0.64 1.73
C GLU A 239 17.74 -0.72 1.74
N LEU A 240 16.88 -0.97 0.75
CA LEU A 240 16.16 -2.24 0.64
C LEU A 240 17.11 -3.42 0.37
N ALA A 241 18.08 -3.23 -0.51
CA ALA A 241 19.13 -4.21 -0.79
C ALA A 241 19.96 -4.51 0.46
N ALA A 242 20.35 -3.49 1.22
CA ALA A 242 21.10 -3.66 2.47
C ALA A 242 20.32 -4.51 3.50
N VAL A 243 19.01 -4.26 3.65
CA VAL A 243 18.15 -5.06 4.54
C VAL A 243 18.08 -6.51 4.08
N LEU A 244 17.96 -6.77 2.77
CA LEU A 244 17.93 -8.13 2.23
C LEU A 244 19.27 -8.85 2.40
N PHE A 245 20.38 -8.22 2.01
CA PHE A 245 21.71 -8.82 2.15
C PHE A 245 22.06 -9.08 3.60
N TYR A 246 21.76 -8.15 4.52
CA TYR A 246 21.95 -8.38 5.94
C TYR A 246 21.20 -9.63 6.43
N ARG A 247 19.95 -9.83 5.96
CA ARG A 247 19.14 -11.01 6.31
C ARG A 247 19.70 -12.31 5.73
N VAL A 248 20.24 -12.28 4.52
CA VAL A 248 20.88 -13.45 3.90
C VAL A 248 22.18 -13.81 4.65
N VAL A 249 22.99 -12.82 4.99
CA VAL A 249 24.28 -13.02 5.67
C VAL A 249 24.11 -13.50 7.11
N THR A 250 23.25 -12.87 7.89
CA THR A 250 22.97 -13.29 9.28
C THR A 250 22.40 -14.71 9.37
N ARG A 251 21.70 -15.15 8.32
CA ARG A 251 21.25 -16.54 8.17
C ARG A 251 22.43 -17.48 7.93
N ASN A 252 23.29 -17.19 6.95
CA ASN A 252 24.44 -18.06 6.62
C ASN A 252 25.38 -18.24 7.83
N SER A 253 25.61 -17.18 8.60
CA SER A 253 26.40 -17.28 9.85
C SER A 253 25.72 -18.10 10.95
N ALA A 254 24.38 -18.16 10.96
CA ALA A 254 23.62 -18.97 11.90
C ALA A 254 23.57 -20.45 11.50
N THR A 255 23.65 -20.76 10.21
CA THR A 255 23.77 -22.15 9.72
C THR A 255 25.19 -22.70 9.89
N ASP A 256 26.22 -21.86 9.77
CA ASP A 256 27.63 -22.25 9.94
C ASP A 256 28.05 -22.41 11.43
N SER A 257 27.19 -22.03 12.38
CA SER A 257 27.43 -22.21 13.83
C SER A 257 26.88 -23.53 14.39
N TRP A 258 26.33 -24.40 13.55
CA TRP A 258 25.84 -25.75 13.90
C TRP A 258 26.44 -26.87 13.03
N THR A 259 27.60 -26.63 12.42
CA THR A 259 28.46 -27.65 11.80
C THR A 259 29.80 -27.70 12.52
#